data_AF-A0A7X5QQ94-F1
#
_entry.id   AF-A0A7X5QQ94-F1
#
_cell.length_a   1.000
_cell.length_b   1.000
_cell.length_c   1.000
_cell.angle_alpha   90.00
_cell.angle_beta   90.00
_cell.angle_gamma   90.00
#
_symmetry.space_group_name_H-M   'P 1'
#
loop_
_entity.id
_entity.type
_entity.pdbx_description
1 polymer ?
#
loop_
_entity_poly.entity_id
_entity_poly.type
_entity_poly.pdbx_seq_one_letter_code
_entity_poly.pdbx_strand_id
1 'polypeptide(L)'
;MSTTFIRIINETSKKIHIVEGEYGRYYAIDRKTTLAVSIPAPWIGNQNEGNKAIAISAEDEEDILLFLDYYSNNDQIKFNRGDTFDYKNAKNVAGRSSGGGSKVLLFEEKEDTSSTIPKFKISFRIL
;
A
#
# COMPACT_ATOMS: atom_id res chain seq x y z
N MET A 1 11.77 10.44 -9.16
CA MET A 1 10.91 11.61 -8.87
C MET A 1 10.15 11.30 -7.58
N SER A 2 9.72 12.26 -6.74
CA SER A 2 8.99 11.89 -5.51
C SER A 2 7.59 11.38 -5.84
N THR A 3 7.12 10.39 -5.09
CA THR A 3 5.77 9.81 -5.21
C THR A 3 4.97 10.12 -3.96
N THR A 4 3.73 10.58 -4.12
CA THR A 4 2.84 10.93 -3.00
C THR A 4 1.45 10.32 -3.22
N PHE A 5 0.92 9.64 -2.22
CA PHE A 5 -0.47 9.23 -2.16
C PHE A 5 -1.31 10.45 -1.78
N ILE A 6 -2.12 10.94 -2.72
CA ILE A 6 -2.98 12.11 -2.53
C ILE A 6 -4.41 11.71 -2.14
N ARG A 7 -4.75 10.44 -2.32
CA ARG A 7 -6.07 9.89 -2.06
C ARG A 7 -6.00 8.41 -1.85
N ILE A 8 -6.81 7.93 -0.91
CA ILE A 8 -7.00 6.51 -0.62
C ILE A 8 -8.48 6.20 -0.82
N ILE A 9 -8.78 5.17 -1.61
CA ILE A 9 -10.13 4.69 -1.84
C ILE A 9 -10.24 3.30 -1.22
N ASN A 10 -11.20 3.13 -0.33
CA ASN A 10 -11.53 1.84 0.25
C ASN A 10 -12.84 1.33 -0.36
N GLU A 11 -12.76 0.54 -1.43
CA GLU A 11 -13.92 -0.15 -2.01
C GLU A 11 -14.20 -1.49 -1.29
N THR A 12 -13.49 -1.82 -0.20
CA THR A 12 -13.73 -3.06 0.56
C THR A 12 -14.90 -2.91 1.54
N SER A 13 -15.33 -4.04 2.10
CA SER A 13 -16.30 -4.15 3.19
C SER A 13 -15.68 -3.93 4.57
N LYS A 14 -14.34 -3.82 4.64
CA LYS A 14 -13.55 -3.74 5.87
C LYS A 14 -13.05 -2.32 6.12
N LYS A 15 -12.80 -2.00 7.38
CA LYS A 15 -12.06 -0.78 7.76
C LYS A 15 -10.57 -1.04 7.52
N ILE A 16 -9.87 -0.04 6.97
CA ILE A 16 -8.44 -0.14 6.69
C ILE A 16 -7.70 0.84 7.59
N HIS A 17 -6.63 0.34 8.18
CA HIS A 17 -5.70 1.07 9.03
C HIS A 17 -4.39 1.23 8.29
N ILE A 18 -3.79 2.41 8.35
CA ILE A 18 -2.56 2.74 7.63
C ILE A 18 -1.62 3.45 8.59
N VAL A 19 -0.41 2.93 8.72
CA VAL A 19 0.68 3.50 9.52
C VAL A 19 1.82 3.82 8.59
N GLU A 20 2.22 5.08 8.53
CA GLU A 20 3.43 5.50 7.82
C GLU A 20 4.64 5.31 8.74
N GLY A 21 5.51 4.37 8.41
CA GLY A 21 6.65 4.02 9.28
C GLY A 21 7.65 5.14 9.51
N GLU A 22 7.92 5.97 8.49
CA GLU A 22 8.94 7.03 8.57
C GLU A 22 8.60 8.16 9.56
N TYR A 23 7.32 8.53 9.68
CA TYR A 23 6.86 9.64 10.53
C TYR A 23 5.89 9.20 11.63
N GLY A 24 5.52 7.92 11.68
CA GLY A 24 4.57 7.38 12.65
C GLY A 24 3.13 7.90 12.50
N ARG A 25 2.77 8.47 11.34
CA ARG A 25 1.42 8.99 11.12
C ARG A 25 0.44 7.83 10.92
N TYR A 26 -0.71 7.94 11.57
CA TYR A 26 -1.77 6.94 11.51
C TYR A 26 -3.00 7.49 10.80
N TYR A 27 -3.58 6.67 9.95
CA TYR A 27 -4.82 6.94 9.24
C TYR A 27 -5.75 5.73 9.35
N ALA A 28 -7.05 6.01 9.40
CA ALA A 28 -8.07 4.99 9.31
C ALA A 28 -9.12 5.42 8.28
N ILE A 29 -9.52 4.49 7.43
CA ILE A 29 -10.54 4.73 6.40
C ILE A 29 -11.63 3.66 6.52
N ASP A 30 -12.86 4.12 6.77
CA ASP A 30 -14.02 3.24 6.88
C ASP A 30 -14.33 2.57 5.55
N ARG A 31 -15.04 1.44 5.60
CA ARG A 31 -15.47 0.68 4.43
C ARG A 31 -16.26 1.54 3.44
N LYS A 32 -16.07 1.31 2.13
CA LYS A 32 -16.79 2.01 1.05
C LYS A 32 -16.67 3.54 1.10
N THR A 33 -15.53 4.05 1.57
CA THR A 33 -15.27 5.50 1.64
C THR A 33 -14.00 5.90 0.90
N THR A 34 -13.78 7.21 0.80
CA THR A 34 -12.57 7.82 0.23
C THR A 34 -11.99 8.80 1.23
N LEU A 35 -10.67 8.77 1.40
CA LEU A 35 -9.92 9.68 2.24
C LEU A 35 -8.96 10.50 1.39
N ALA A 36 -9.09 11.82 1.44
CA ALA A 36 -8.07 12.73 0.91
C ALA A 36 -6.90 12.81 1.89
N VAL A 37 -5.67 12.59 1.41
CA VAL A 37 -4.47 12.55 2.24
C VAL A 37 -3.28 13.14 1.49
N SER A 38 -2.14 13.27 2.15
CA SER A 38 -0.84 13.50 1.51
C SER A 38 0.21 12.68 2.25
N ILE A 39 0.44 11.46 1.75
CA ILE A 39 1.39 10.51 2.32
C ILE A 39 2.50 10.27 1.30
N PRO A 40 3.75 10.71 1.56
CA PRO A 40 4.86 10.38 0.69
C PRO A 40 5.10 8.87 0.69
N ALA A 41 5.37 8.29 -0.48
CA ALA A 41 5.80 6.91 -0.56
C ALA A 41 7.28 6.83 -0.11
N PRO A 42 7.59 6.05 0.95
CA PRO A 42 8.94 6.00 1.50
C PRO A 42 9.88 5.28 0.53
N TRP A 43 11.06 5.85 0.29
CA TRP A 43 12.12 5.19 -0.46
C TRP A 43 12.79 4.14 0.41
N ILE A 44 12.82 2.90 -0.08
CA ILE A 44 13.53 1.81 0.56
C ILE A 44 14.48 1.18 -0.45
N GLY A 45 15.76 1.07 -0.07
CA GLY A 45 16.80 0.44 -0.89
C GLY A 45 17.29 -0.89 -0.35
N ASN A 46 17.01 -1.25 0.89
CA ASN A 46 17.46 -2.53 1.43
C ASN A 46 16.58 -3.08 2.56
N GLN A 47 16.89 -4.32 2.95
CA GLN A 47 16.16 -5.09 3.96
C GLN A 47 16.07 -4.42 5.34
N ASN A 48 17.05 -3.62 5.73
CA ASN A 48 17.14 -3.02 7.07
C ASN A 48 16.32 -1.72 7.21
N GLU A 49 15.71 -1.25 6.11
CA GLU A 49 14.92 -0.03 6.09
C GLU A 49 13.40 -0.30 6.15
N GLY A 50 13.00 -1.55 6.43
CA GLY A 50 11.60 -1.96 6.47
C GLY A 50 10.73 -1.15 7.44
N ASN A 51 11.34 -0.57 8.47
CA ASN A 51 10.67 0.31 9.43
C ASN A 51 10.12 1.60 8.80
N LYS A 52 10.56 1.97 7.59
CA LYS A 52 10.04 3.14 6.86
C LYS A 52 8.75 2.83 6.10
N ALA A 53 8.48 1.55 5.81
CA ALA A 53 7.38 1.13 4.97
C ALA A 53 6.03 1.62 5.51
N ILE A 54 5.07 1.80 4.61
CA ILE A 54 3.69 2.06 5.00
C ILE A 54 3.04 0.71 5.32
N ALA A 55 2.71 0.48 6.58
CA ALA A 55 2.00 -0.70 7.04
C ALA A 55 0.49 -0.49 6.89
N ILE A 56 -0.19 -1.47 6.32
CA ILE A 56 -1.62 -1.44 6.05
C ILE A 56 -2.22 -2.71 6.64
N SER A 57 -3.23 -2.55 7.49
CA SER A 57 -3.92 -3.68 8.13
C SER A 57 -5.44 -3.54 8.01
N ALA A 58 -6.11 -4.67 8.03
CA ALA A 58 -7.56 -4.79 8.12
C ALA A 58 -7.90 -6.06 8.90
N GLU A 59 -9.11 -6.11 9.45
CA GLU A 59 -9.58 -7.29 10.21
C GLU A 59 -9.56 -8.57 9.34
N ASP A 60 -9.04 -9.65 9.92
CA ASP A 60 -8.89 -10.98 9.28
C ASP A 60 -8.06 -10.98 7.98
N GLU A 61 -7.11 -10.05 7.84
CA GLU A 61 -6.22 -9.95 6.69
C GLU A 61 -4.75 -9.97 7.10
N GLU A 62 -3.90 -10.45 6.21
CA GLU A 62 -2.45 -10.26 6.35
C GLU A 62 -2.11 -8.79 6.16
N ASP A 63 -1.24 -8.28 7.02
CA ASP A 63 -0.67 -6.93 6.87
C ASP A 63 0.02 -6.78 5.53
N ILE A 64 0.00 -5.57 4.99
CA ILE A 64 0.70 -5.21 3.77
C ILE A 64 1.68 -4.10 4.07
N LEU A 65 2.94 -4.31 3.73
CA LEU A 65 3.97 -3.28 3.81
C LEU A 65 4.22 -2.74 2.39
N LEU A 66 4.05 -1.44 2.21
CA LEU A 66 4.08 -0.74 0.93
C LEU A 66 5.22 0.29 0.90
N PHE A 67 5.99 0.34 -0.19
CA PHE A 67 7.14 1.25 -0.32
C PHE A 67 7.50 1.55 -1.77
N LEU A 68 8.33 2.58 -1.97
CA LEU A 68 8.91 2.96 -3.24
C LEU A 68 10.33 2.36 -3.38
N ASP A 69 10.58 1.59 -4.43
CA ASP A 69 11.84 0.90 -4.63
C ASP A 69 12.95 1.84 -5.13
N TYR A 70 13.95 2.10 -4.28
CA TYR A 70 15.07 3.00 -4.55
C TYR A 70 15.86 2.64 -5.81
N TYR A 71 16.03 1.36 -6.11
CA TYR A 71 16.79 0.91 -7.28
C TYR A 71 15.94 0.79 -8.55
N SER A 72 14.65 1.12 -8.48
CA SER A 72 13.80 1.13 -9.67
C SER A 72 14.07 2.38 -10.51
N ASN A 73 14.41 2.16 -11.78
CA ASN A 73 14.58 3.24 -12.77
C ASN A 73 13.29 4.02 -13.08
N ASN A 74 12.15 3.59 -12.57
CA ASN A 74 10.84 4.20 -12.87
C ASN A 74 9.97 4.34 -11.62
N ASP A 75 10.56 4.68 -10.47
CA ASP A 75 9.83 4.98 -9.23
C ASP A 75 8.74 3.91 -8.92
N GLN A 76 9.13 2.61 -8.95
CA GLN A 76 8.18 1.50 -8.80
C GLN A 76 7.76 1.31 -7.35
N ILE A 77 6.46 1.30 -7.10
CA ILE A 77 5.88 0.94 -5.80
C ILE A 77 5.79 -0.58 -5.68
N LYS A 78 6.32 -1.11 -4.58
CA LYS A 78 6.33 -2.54 -4.23
C LYS A 78 5.60 -2.79 -2.93
N PHE A 79 5.21 -4.04 -2.72
CA PHE A 79 4.60 -4.51 -1.49
C PHE A 79 5.04 -5.93 -1.10
N ASN A 80 5.01 -6.22 0.19
CA ASN A 80 5.02 -7.58 0.74
C ASN A 80 3.80 -7.79 1.63
N ARG A 81 3.40 -9.05 1.82
CA ARG A 81 2.34 -9.45 2.75
C ARG A 81 2.97 -10.08 4.01
N GLY A 82 2.30 -9.91 5.14
CA GLY A 82 2.75 -10.36 6.45
C GLY A 82 3.38 -9.25 7.28
N ASP A 83 3.68 -9.59 8.53
CA ASP A 83 4.28 -8.71 9.53
C ASP A 83 5.79 -8.47 9.33
N THR A 84 6.44 -9.33 8.55
CA THR A 84 7.88 -9.32 8.32
C THR A 84 8.18 -8.67 6.97
N PHE A 85 8.98 -7.61 6.98
CA PHE A 85 9.46 -6.95 5.77
C PHE A 85 10.37 -7.88 4.96
N ASP A 86 10.21 -7.92 3.65
CA ASP A 86 11.09 -8.66 2.75
C ASP A 86 11.30 -7.85 1.47
N TYR A 87 12.45 -7.16 1.40
CA TYR A 87 12.77 -6.30 0.27
C TYR A 87 12.98 -7.09 -1.02
N LYS A 88 13.62 -8.27 -0.92
CA LYS A 88 14.04 -9.06 -2.08
C LYS A 88 12.84 -9.71 -2.77
N ASN A 89 11.88 -10.18 -1.98
CA ASN A 89 10.69 -10.89 -2.49
C ASN A 89 9.45 -9.97 -2.62
N ALA A 90 9.59 -8.68 -2.35
CA ALA A 90 8.54 -7.71 -2.55
C ALA A 90 8.06 -7.69 -4.02
N LYS A 91 6.75 -7.64 -4.20
CA LYS A 91 6.07 -7.70 -5.49
C LYS A 91 5.71 -6.30 -5.96
N ASN A 92 5.68 -6.09 -7.28
CA ASN A 92 5.16 -4.85 -7.83
C ASN A 92 3.66 -4.74 -7.56
N VAL A 93 3.20 -3.57 -7.10
CA VAL A 93 1.77 -3.32 -6.97
C VAL A 93 1.13 -3.26 -8.35
N ALA A 94 -0.11 -3.74 -8.49
CA ALA A 94 -0.82 -3.69 -9.76
C ALA A 94 -1.27 -2.25 -10.14
N GLY A 95 -1.58 -2.04 -11.41
CA GLY A 95 -2.05 -0.73 -11.92
C GLY A 95 -0.90 0.24 -12.18
N ARG A 96 -1.14 1.56 -12.04
CA ARG A 96 -0.14 2.60 -12.32
C ARG A 96 0.79 2.86 -11.13
N SER A 97 1.42 1.79 -10.67
CA SER A 97 2.35 1.75 -9.54
C SER A 97 3.76 2.26 -9.87
N SER A 98 4.06 2.58 -11.13
CA SER A 98 5.33 3.15 -11.57
C SER A 98 5.18 4.60 -12.07
N GLY A 99 6.32 5.28 -12.17
CA GLY A 99 6.47 6.71 -12.42
C GLY A 99 6.13 7.53 -11.18
N GLY A 100 6.91 8.57 -10.89
CA GLY A 100 6.67 9.44 -9.75
C GLY A 100 5.38 10.25 -9.82
N GLY A 101 5.24 11.17 -8.87
CA GLY A 101 4.12 12.10 -8.76
C GLY A 101 2.96 11.58 -7.93
N SER A 102 1.79 12.17 -8.18
CA SER A 102 0.58 11.91 -7.39
C SER A 102 -0.06 10.56 -7.72
N LYS A 103 -0.39 9.78 -6.70
CA LYS A 103 -1.01 8.45 -6.82
C LYS A 103 -2.29 8.35 -6.00
N VAL A 104 -3.21 7.54 -6.50
CA VAL A 104 -4.44 7.14 -5.79
C VAL A 104 -4.33 5.68 -5.41
N LEU A 105 -4.22 5.42 -4.11
CA LEU A 105 -4.20 4.06 -3.57
C LEU A 105 -5.62 3.51 -3.51
N LEU A 106 -5.82 2.31 -4.03
CA LEU A 106 -7.13 1.67 -4.06
C LEU A 106 -7.07 0.29 -3.40
N PHE A 107 -8.05 0.04 -2.55
CA PHE A 107 -8.33 -1.25 -1.95
C PHE A 107 -9.63 -1.81 -2.50
N GLU A 108 -9.55 -3.01 -3.09
CA GLU A 108 -10.67 -3.72 -3.71
C GLU A 108 -10.81 -5.11 -3.09
N GLU A 109 -12.03 -5.61 -2.94
CA GLU A 109 -12.25 -7.02 -2.61
C GLU A 109 -11.69 -7.89 -3.73
N LYS A 110 -10.97 -8.95 -3.35
CA LYS A 110 -10.55 -10.01 -4.25
C LYS A 110 -11.59 -11.12 -4.12
N GLU A 111 -12.28 -11.42 -5.21
CA GLU A 111 -13.05 -12.66 -5.30
C GLU A 111 -12.06 -13.82 -5.26
N ASP A 112 -11.97 -14.46 -4.09
CA ASP A 112 -11.24 -15.70 -3.92
C ASP A 112 -12.28 -16.81 -3.69
N THR A 113 -12.71 -17.46 -4.77
CA THR A 113 -13.75 -18.50 -4.75
C THR A 113 -13.37 -19.75 -3.94
N SER A 114 -12.15 -19.79 -3.40
CA SER A 114 -11.60 -20.88 -2.58
C SER A 114 -11.50 -20.55 -1.09
N SER A 115 -11.79 -19.31 -0.68
CA SER A 115 -11.69 -18.82 0.70
C SER A 115 -13.04 -18.32 1.20
N THR A 116 -13.45 -18.72 2.41
CA THR A 116 -14.64 -18.16 3.09
C THR A 116 -14.43 -16.76 3.63
N ILE A 117 -13.18 -16.29 3.70
CA ILE A 117 -12.82 -14.93 4.12
C ILE A 117 -12.46 -14.11 2.87
N PRO A 118 -13.16 -12.99 2.58
CA PRO A 118 -12.82 -12.09 1.48
C PRO A 118 -11.47 -11.44 1.73
N LYS A 119 -10.51 -11.67 0.82
CA LYS A 119 -9.18 -11.02 0.83
C LYS A 119 -9.24 -9.71 0.06
N PHE A 120 -8.40 -8.73 0.38
CA PHE A 120 -8.31 -7.52 -0.45
C PHE A 120 -7.05 -7.45 -1.32
N LYS A 121 -7.20 -6.74 -2.44
CA LYS A 121 -6.14 -6.41 -3.40
C LYS A 121 -5.84 -4.91 -3.29
N ILE A 122 -4.56 -4.58 -3.39
CA ILE A 122 -4.09 -3.20 -3.57
C ILE A 122 -3.80 -2.96 -5.06
N SER A 123 -4.27 -1.82 -5.55
CA SER A 123 -3.97 -1.32 -6.90
C SER A 123 -3.83 0.21 -6.92
N PHE A 124 -3.34 0.75 -8.04
CA PHE A 124 -3.28 2.18 -8.30
C PHE A 124 -4.09 2.55 -9.54
N ARG A 125 -4.96 3.57 -9.44
CA ARG A 125 -5.77 4.12 -10.55
C ARG A 125 -5.30 5.53 -10.95
N ILE A 126 -5.68 5.94 -12.17
CA ILE A 126 -5.61 7.34 -12.65
C ILE A 126 -6.87 8.06 -12.18
N LEU A 127 -6.76 9.35 -11.90
CA LEU A 127 -7.90 10.25 -11.83
C LEU A 127 -8.40 10.61 -13.22
#